data_AF-A0A1H8X6A6-F1
#
_entry.id   AF-A0A1H8X6A6-F1
#
_cell.length_a   1.000
_cell.length_b   1.000
_cell.length_c   1.000
_cell.angle_alpha   90.00
_cell.angle_beta   90.00
_cell.angle_gamma   90.00
#
_symmetry.space_group_name_H-M   'P 1'
#
loop_
_entity.id
_entity.type
_entity.pdbx_description
1 polymer ?
#
loop_
_entity_poly.entity_id
_entity_poly.type
_entity_poly.pdbx_seq_one_letter_code
_entity_poly.pdbx_strand_id
1 'polypeptide(L)'
;MTRALSRHRPAKRTKIVTGALGLAVAVGALTVIATSGRPGEAGADPADKSFFLDITKVPRGANVGRNQDRGARGTFTVDCGRNESGHFNPDNFIAQPGVRNGAQHLHDYVGNLSTNADSTNESLAKAGTTCKNGDKSTYYWPVVRIDTGDNNETAAPQGQNLAADRAAAAKDAAQPHIDCPDVASALPEVPDAALDQVNTELDAMDAQVDQADQQVAQGQGPPAVLDQVKGRRSASLGKISDEMAAHGAKTGDTTALTTCAVQDQQGAGLDNGGANSDPSQGESPAQQQQKQDNGAAAALPGVNGRNEVAGNDGDIQRVVSAKLSFGSGGARKVVAMPRFLRVLYGDAKEGANGPANARASWTCTGFEDRLTDHYPICPQGSDVERIHAFPNCWDGKDIDSANHRTHIVFPEAGGTCKAGFKAVPQLKITLVYKIPHDVQVKGQYKVDSFPEEKHNPRSDHDDFANVMSQSQMNRVVSCINTGKRCQN
;
A
#
# COMPACT_ATOMS: atom_id res chain seq x y z
N MET A 1 -21.52 -58.92 -25.07
CA MET A 1 -22.33 -59.18 -26.29
C MET A 1 -23.65 -59.80 -25.84
N THR A 2 -24.68 -58.98 -25.61
CA THR A 2 -25.76 -58.61 -26.55
C THR A 2 -26.82 -59.70 -26.77
N ARG A 3 -28.05 -59.39 -26.35
CA ARG A 3 -29.37 -59.53 -27.02
C ARG A 3 -30.44 -59.73 -25.94
N ALA A 4 -31.68 -59.25 -26.04
CA ALA A 4 -32.42 -58.71 -27.16
C ALA A 4 -33.52 -57.75 -26.68
N LEU A 5 -33.95 -56.88 -27.59
CA LEU A 5 -35.20 -56.13 -27.60
C LEU A 5 -36.31 -56.99 -28.23
N SER A 6 -37.57 -56.77 -27.86
CA SER A 6 -38.52 -56.14 -28.80
C SER A 6 -39.81 -55.66 -28.12
N ARG A 7 -40.41 -54.64 -28.75
CA ARG A 7 -41.53 -53.79 -28.30
C ARG A 7 -42.91 -54.38 -28.61
N HIS A 8 -43.94 -53.93 -27.88
CA HIS A 8 -45.17 -53.34 -28.42
C HIS A 8 -45.95 -52.54 -27.33
N ARG A 9 -46.66 -51.49 -27.76
CA ARG A 9 -47.70 -50.66 -27.08
C ARG A 9 -49.08 -51.04 -27.68
N PRO A 10 -50.29 -50.54 -27.29
CA PRO A 10 -50.70 -49.52 -26.29
C PRO A 10 -52.07 -49.81 -25.55
N ALA A 11 -52.57 -48.87 -24.71
CA ALA A 11 -53.99 -48.37 -24.55
C ALA A 11 -54.27 -47.89 -23.10
N LYS A 12 -54.59 -46.59 -22.82
CA LYS A 12 -55.92 -45.92 -22.71
C LYS A 12 -56.94 -46.71 -21.85
N ARG A 13 -57.74 -46.18 -20.91
CA ARG A 13 -58.11 -44.82 -20.45
C ARG A 13 -59.03 -44.97 -19.20
N THR A 14 -58.89 -44.09 -18.20
CA THR A 14 -59.93 -43.44 -17.35
C THR A 14 -60.98 -44.26 -16.57
N LYS A 15 -61.10 -44.03 -15.25
CA LYS A 15 -62.19 -43.24 -14.61
C LYS A 15 -61.98 -43.06 -13.10
N ILE A 16 -62.44 -41.91 -12.63
CA ILE A 16 -62.35 -41.28 -11.31
C ILE A 16 -63.46 -41.82 -10.40
N VAL A 17 -63.20 -42.01 -9.10
CA VAL A 17 -64.22 -41.92 -8.04
C VAL A 17 -63.60 -41.23 -6.82
N THR A 18 -64.24 -40.14 -6.40
CA THR A 18 -64.00 -39.45 -5.13
C THR A 18 -64.79 -40.17 -4.02
N GLY A 19 -64.14 -40.49 -2.91
CA GLY A 19 -64.79 -41.00 -1.70
C GLY A 19 -63.94 -40.66 -0.49
N ALA A 20 -64.45 -39.79 0.38
CA ALA A 20 -63.81 -39.39 1.62
C ALA A 20 -63.96 -40.50 2.69
N LEU A 21 -62.86 -40.86 3.34
CA LEU A 21 -62.83 -41.31 4.74
C LEU A 21 -61.42 -41.08 5.28
N GLY A 22 -61.33 -40.35 6.39
CA GLY A 22 -60.08 -39.80 6.92
C GLY A 22 -59.15 -40.83 7.55
N LEU A 23 -57.86 -40.55 7.46
CA LEU A 23 -56.85 -40.97 8.44
C LEU A 23 -55.70 -39.96 8.41
N ALA A 24 -55.24 -39.58 9.60
CA ALA A 24 -54.24 -38.56 9.86
C ALA A 24 -52.94 -38.76 9.05
N VAL A 25 -52.53 -37.70 8.33
CA VAL A 25 -51.19 -37.61 7.72
C VAL A 25 -50.44 -36.49 8.42
N ALA A 26 -49.33 -36.86 9.05
CA ALA A 26 -48.33 -35.96 9.57
C ALA A 26 -47.87 -35.01 8.45
N VAL A 27 -48.06 -33.71 8.66
CA VAL A 27 -47.56 -32.66 7.75
C VAL A 27 -46.05 -32.58 7.93
N GLY A 28 -45.31 -33.34 7.12
CA GLY A 28 -43.92 -33.06 6.80
C GLY A 28 -43.88 -32.04 5.66
N ALA A 29 -44.07 -30.76 5.97
CA ALA A 29 -43.82 -29.68 5.01
C ALA A 29 -42.31 -29.43 4.95
N LEU A 30 -41.64 -29.98 3.94
CA LEU A 30 -40.33 -29.51 3.50
C LEU A 30 -40.55 -28.14 2.83
N THR A 31 -40.48 -27.07 3.61
CA THR A 31 -40.32 -25.71 3.07
C THR A 31 -38.91 -25.60 2.50
N VAL A 32 -38.77 -25.75 1.20
CA VAL A 32 -37.60 -25.26 0.47
C VAL A 32 -37.72 -23.75 0.44
N ILE A 33 -37.11 -23.07 1.41
CA ILE A 33 -36.93 -21.62 1.37
C ILE A 33 -35.83 -21.37 0.33
N ALA A 34 -36.25 -21.14 -0.92
CA ALA A 34 -35.38 -20.48 -1.88
C ALA A 34 -35.30 -19.02 -1.44
N THR A 35 -34.24 -18.64 -0.72
CA THR A 35 -33.90 -17.24 -0.50
C THR A 35 -33.45 -16.64 -1.84
N SER A 36 -34.40 -16.26 -2.68
CA SER A 36 -34.13 -15.34 -3.78
C SER A 36 -33.89 -13.96 -3.16
N GLY A 37 -32.63 -13.65 -2.88
CA GLY A 37 -32.22 -12.30 -2.47
C GLY A 37 -32.70 -11.30 -3.52
N ARG A 38 -33.39 -10.24 -3.06
CA ARG A 38 -33.74 -9.12 -3.93
C ARG A 38 -32.45 -8.38 -4.29
N PRO A 39 -32.20 -8.05 -5.57
CA PRO A 39 -31.10 -7.16 -5.91
C PRO A 39 -31.44 -5.77 -5.36
N GLY A 40 -30.78 -5.37 -4.27
CA GLY A 40 -31.00 -4.07 -3.61
C GLY A 40 -31.03 -4.08 -2.08
N GLU A 41 -30.98 -5.23 -1.42
CA GLU A 41 -30.80 -5.32 0.04
C GLU A 41 -29.47 -6.02 0.35
N ALA A 42 -28.36 -5.31 0.15
CA ALA A 42 -27.11 -5.63 0.81
C ALA A 42 -27.20 -5.04 2.23
N GLY A 43 -27.62 -5.85 3.19
CA GLY A 43 -27.41 -5.51 4.59
C GLY A 43 -25.90 -5.49 4.84
N ALA A 44 -25.39 -4.40 5.39
CA ALA A 44 -24.02 -4.27 5.86
C ALA A 44 -23.67 -5.47 6.77
N ASP A 45 -22.68 -6.29 6.40
CA ASP A 45 -22.24 -7.35 7.29
C ASP A 45 -21.38 -6.72 8.41
N PRO A 46 -21.78 -6.83 9.70
CA PRO A 46 -20.90 -6.45 10.80
C PRO A 46 -19.68 -7.38 10.83
N ALA A 47 -18.56 -6.92 11.40
CA ALA A 47 -17.43 -7.81 11.66
C ALA A 47 -17.85 -8.94 12.61
N ASP A 48 -17.34 -10.16 12.38
CA ASP A 48 -17.61 -11.30 13.25
C ASP A 48 -17.09 -10.99 14.67
N LYS A 49 -17.91 -11.22 15.70
CA LYS A 49 -17.53 -10.95 17.10
C LYS A 49 -16.33 -11.76 17.56
N SER A 50 -16.06 -12.90 16.92
CA SER A 50 -14.85 -13.70 17.19
C SER A 50 -13.56 -12.98 16.80
N PHE A 51 -13.63 -11.93 15.97
CA PHE A 51 -12.49 -11.08 15.64
C PHE A 51 -12.14 -10.08 16.74
N PHE A 52 -12.88 -10.02 17.85
CA PHE A 52 -12.60 -9.10 18.95
C PHE A 52 -12.01 -9.85 20.13
N LEU A 53 -10.99 -9.25 20.74
CA LEU A 53 -10.40 -9.79 21.97
C LEU A 53 -9.99 -8.68 22.94
N ASP A 54 -9.97 -9.02 24.22
CA ASP A 54 -9.42 -8.16 25.26
C ASP A 54 -7.88 -8.15 25.16
N ILE A 55 -7.29 -6.97 24.89
CA ILE A 55 -5.83 -6.81 24.72
C ILE A 55 -5.04 -7.32 25.93
N THR A 56 -5.63 -7.31 27.13
CA THR A 56 -4.99 -7.81 28.35
C THR A 56 -4.77 -9.32 28.34
N LYS A 57 -5.45 -10.04 27.44
CA LYS A 57 -5.30 -11.48 27.22
C LYS A 57 -4.21 -11.82 26.21
N VAL A 58 -3.76 -10.85 25.42
CA VAL A 58 -2.65 -11.04 24.47
C VAL A 58 -1.33 -11.16 25.24
N PRO A 59 -0.52 -12.21 25.01
CA PRO A 59 0.79 -12.33 25.63
C PRO A 59 1.70 -11.15 25.30
N ARG A 60 2.50 -10.72 26.28
CA ARG A 60 3.55 -9.72 26.07
C ARG A 60 4.66 -10.24 25.16
N GLY A 61 5.33 -9.33 24.46
CA GLY A 61 6.50 -9.61 23.64
C GLY A 61 6.20 -9.82 22.15
N ALA A 62 4.96 -9.55 21.74
CA ALA A 62 4.53 -9.47 20.35
C ALA A 62 4.66 -8.03 19.83
N ASN A 63 5.77 -7.34 20.09
CA ASN A 63 5.93 -5.93 19.74
C ASN A 63 6.85 -5.72 18.54
N VAL A 64 6.49 -4.76 17.70
CA VAL A 64 7.22 -4.36 16.47
C VAL A 64 8.62 -3.81 16.73
N GLY A 65 8.93 -3.44 17.98
CA GLY A 65 10.21 -2.87 18.39
C GLY A 65 11.24 -3.87 18.91
N ARG A 66 10.95 -5.17 19.00
CA ARG A 66 11.82 -6.15 19.71
C ARG A 66 13.26 -6.21 19.20
N ASN A 67 13.47 -5.89 17.92
CA ASN A 67 14.79 -5.87 17.30
C ASN A 67 15.51 -4.51 17.46
N GLN A 68 14.80 -3.44 17.82
CA GLN A 68 15.34 -2.07 17.87
C GLN A 68 16.42 -1.88 18.94
N ASP A 69 16.37 -2.63 20.05
CA ASP A 69 17.37 -2.55 21.13
C ASP A 69 18.79 -2.91 20.68
N ARG A 70 18.93 -3.64 19.57
CA ARG A 70 20.19 -4.15 19.03
C ARG A 70 20.71 -3.37 17.81
N GLY A 71 19.86 -2.52 17.23
CA GLY A 71 20.17 -1.74 16.04
C GLY A 71 20.66 -0.32 16.34
N ALA A 72 20.88 0.46 15.28
CA ALA A 72 21.06 1.90 15.41
C ALA A 72 19.82 2.51 16.09
N ARG A 73 20.06 3.38 17.07
CA ARG A 73 19.03 3.95 17.95
C ARG A 73 18.40 5.23 17.43
N GLY A 74 18.93 5.76 16.33
CA GLY A 74 18.44 7.00 15.76
C GLY A 74 17.08 6.81 15.12
N THR A 75 16.29 7.88 15.13
CA THR A 75 14.93 7.88 14.60
C THR A 75 14.66 9.19 13.89
N PHE A 76 13.93 9.13 12.79
CA PHE A 76 13.45 10.30 12.07
C PHE A 76 11.92 10.29 12.05
N THR A 77 11.25 11.40 12.38
CA THR A 77 9.78 11.50 12.32
C THR A 77 9.37 12.50 11.24
N VAL A 78 8.34 12.15 10.47
CA VAL A 78 7.71 13.02 9.47
C VAL A 78 6.30 13.37 9.94
N ASP A 79 5.94 14.65 9.86
CA ASP A 79 4.59 15.15 10.13
C ASP A 79 3.88 15.48 8.82
N CYS A 80 2.93 14.62 8.44
CA CYS A 80 2.05 14.78 7.28
C CYS A 80 0.59 15.01 7.66
N GLY A 81 0.32 15.35 8.93
CA GLY A 81 -1.04 15.54 9.41
C GLY A 81 -1.85 14.24 9.48
N ARG A 82 -3.17 14.38 9.41
CA ARG A 82 -4.15 13.31 9.61
C ARG A 82 -5.21 13.32 8.51
N ASN A 83 -4.76 13.64 7.30
CA ASN A 83 -5.56 13.79 6.09
C ASN A 83 -6.66 14.87 6.19
N GLU A 84 -6.36 16.02 6.78
CA GLU A 84 -7.32 17.14 6.88
C GLU A 84 -7.88 17.59 5.51
N SER A 85 -7.18 17.28 4.41
CA SER A 85 -7.59 17.53 3.02
C SER A 85 -8.68 16.60 2.48
N GLY A 86 -9.02 15.51 3.17
CA GLY A 86 -10.07 14.58 2.74
C GLY A 86 -9.68 13.77 1.50
N HIS A 87 -8.42 13.37 1.37
CA HIS A 87 -7.99 12.49 0.30
C HIS A 87 -8.39 11.05 0.62
N PHE A 88 -9.51 10.62 0.05
CA PHE A 88 -10.02 9.25 0.15
C PHE A 88 -10.36 8.72 -1.23
N ASN A 89 -9.86 7.53 -1.54
CA ASN A 89 -10.28 6.80 -2.73
C ASN A 89 -10.06 5.29 -2.54
N PRO A 90 -10.74 4.46 -3.34
CA PRO A 90 -10.58 3.01 -3.34
C PRO A 90 -9.62 2.54 -4.44
N ASP A 91 -8.72 3.41 -4.88
CA ASP A 91 -7.68 3.05 -5.81
C ASP A 91 -6.48 2.46 -5.04
N ASN A 92 -5.64 1.69 -5.71
CA ASN A 92 -4.33 1.29 -5.19
C ASN A 92 -3.35 1.18 -6.36
N PHE A 93 -2.56 2.23 -6.58
CA PHE A 93 -1.64 2.31 -7.71
C PHE A 93 -0.39 1.43 -7.55
N ILE A 94 -0.11 0.94 -6.34
CA ILE A 94 0.99 0.00 -6.11
C ILE A 94 0.52 -1.41 -6.46
N ALA A 95 -0.57 -1.87 -5.85
CA ALA A 95 -1.02 -3.25 -6.00
C ALA A 95 -1.83 -3.50 -7.29
N GLN A 96 -2.52 -2.48 -7.82
CA GLN A 96 -3.31 -2.56 -9.05
C GLN A 96 -3.23 -1.24 -9.86
N PRO A 97 -2.06 -0.92 -10.44
CA PRO A 97 -1.86 0.30 -11.22
C PRO A 97 -2.88 0.42 -12.37
N GLY A 98 -3.44 1.61 -12.59
CA GLY A 98 -4.44 1.90 -13.63
C GLY A 98 -5.84 1.32 -13.38
N VAL A 99 -6.02 0.50 -12.33
CA VAL A 99 -7.31 -0.12 -12.02
C VAL A 99 -8.10 0.77 -11.06
N ARG A 100 -9.07 1.50 -11.63
CA ARG A 100 -10.00 2.33 -10.85
C ARG A 100 -10.82 1.50 -9.89
N ASN A 101 -10.89 1.91 -8.63
CA ASN A 101 -11.53 1.19 -7.55
C ASN A 101 -10.94 -0.21 -7.30
N GLY A 102 -9.69 -0.45 -7.72
CA GLY A 102 -9.03 -1.76 -7.63
C GLY A 102 -8.87 -2.32 -6.22
N ALA A 103 -8.86 -1.43 -5.21
CA ALA A 103 -8.84 -1.86 -3.81
C ALA A 103 -10.19 -2.39 -3.35
N GLN A 104 -11.30 -1.92 -3.92
CA GLN A 104 -12.68 -2.25 -3.49
C GLN A 104 -13.00 -1.91 -2.01
N HIS A 105 -12.13 -1.15 -1.36
CA HIS A 105 -12.29 -0.59 -0.02
C HIS A 105 -11.60 0.77 0.05
N LEU A 106 -11.94 1.61 1.01
CA LEU A 106 -11.46 2.99 1.04
C LEU A 106 -10.15 3.12 1.82
N HIS A 107 -9.19 3.86 1.27
CA HIS A 107 -7.97 4.24 1.98
C HIS A 107 -8.00 5.70 2.44
N ASP A 108 -7.34 5.95 3.57
CA ASP A 108 -7.00 7.27 4.13
C ASP A 108 -5.57 7.62 3.68
N TYR A 109 -5.37 8.78 3.03
CA TYR A 109 -4.08 9.18 2.47
C TYR A 109 -3.46 10.37 3.21
N VAL A 110 -2.16 10.29 3.49
CA VAL A 110 -1.33 11.44 3.85
C VAL A 110 -0.06 11.50 3.01
N GLY A 111 0.60 12.64 3.03
CA GLY A 111 1.72 12.98 2.16
C GLY A 111 1.25 13.48 0.81
N ASN A 112 1.54 12.73 -0.24
CA ASN A 112 1.26 13.08 -1.63
C ASN A 112 -0.21 13.44 -1.88
N LEU A 113 -0.46 14.55 -2.57
CA LEU A 113 -1.81 15.06 -2.84
C LEU A 113 -2.44 14.58 -4.15
N SER A 114 -1.73 13.80 -4.99
CA SER A 114 -2.24 13.35 -6.29
C SER A 114 -2.50 11.86 -6.38
N THR A 115 -2.27 11.09 -5.31
CA THR A 115 -2.35 9.62 -5.32
C THR A 115 -3.73 9.09 -5.72
N ASN A 116 -3.77 8.28 -6.77
CA ASN A 116 -4.96 7.64 -7.31
C ASN A 116 -4.55 6.48 -8.24
N ALA A 117 -5.50 5.74 -8.82
CA ALA A 117 -5.21 4.57 -9.67
C ALA A 117 -4.25 4.85 -10.82
N ASP A 118 -4.31 6.07 -11.38
CA ASP A 118 -3.55 6.47 -12.55
C ASP A 118 -2.17 7.06 -12.16
N SER A 119 -1.78 7.08 -10.88
CA SER A 119 -0.51 7.68 -10.43
C SER A 119 0.73 6.99 -11.00
N THR A 120 1.61 7.79 -11.60
CA THR A 120 2.96 7.44 -12.05
C THR A 120 4.05 8.03 -11.14
N ASN A 121 5.29 7.56 -11.28
CA ASN A 121 6.47 8.17 -10.63
C ASN A 121 6.51 9.69 -10.86
N GLU A 122 6.30 10.13 -12.10
CA GLU A 122 6.34 11.54 -12.48
C GLU A 122 5.20 12.34 -11.85
N SER A 123 3.98 11.83 -11.88
CA SER A 123 2.83 12.52 -11.28
C SER A 123 3.04 12.72 -9.77
N LEU A 124 3.55 11.69 -9.08
CA LEU A 124 3.85 11.75 -7.66
C LEU A 124 5.00 12.73 -7.36
N ALA A 125 6.02 12.76 -8.22
CA ALA A 125 7.14 13.70 -8.11
C ALA A 125 6.71 15.15 -8.27
N LYS A 126 5.75 15.45 -9.15
CA LYS A 126 5.23 16.80 -9.40
C LYS A 126 4.21 17.26 -8.37
N ALA A 127 3.54 16.33 -7.69
CA ALA A 127 2.47 16.61 -6.74
C ALA A 127 2.87 17.56 -5.58
N GLY A 128 1.86 18.20 -5.01
CA GLY A 128 1.98 18.80 -3.67
C GLY A 128 1.98 17.74 -2.57
N THR A 129 2.23 18.16 -1.33
CA THR A 129 2.22 17.26 -0.17
C THR A 129 1.62 17.94 1.06
N THR A 130 1.05 17.13 1.95
CA THR A 130 0.65 17.51 3.31
C THR A 130 1.82 17.47 4.31
N CYS A 131 2.95 16.85 3.96
CA CYS A 131 4.11 16.77 4.84
C CYS A 131 4.83 18.11 5.00
N LYS A 132 5.05 18.53 6.25
CA LYS A 132 5.66 19.84 6.58
C LYS A 132 7.08 20.02 6.04
N ASN A 133 7.80 18.92 5.85
CA ASN A 133 9.17 18.89 5.34
C ASN A 133 9.26 18.79 3.81
N GLY A 134 8.13 18.90 3.10
CA GLY A 134 8.09 18.76 1.64
C GLY A 134 8.29 17.33 1.15
N ASP A 135 8.21 16.32 2.01
CA ASP A 135 8.22 14.91 1.59
C ASP A 135 6.99 14.60 0.75
N LYS A 136 7.19 14.14 -0.49
CA LYS A 136 6.10 13.82 -1.42
C LYS A 136 5.68 12.36 -1.38
N SER A 137 6.17 11.58 -0.43
CA SER A 137 5.86 10.16 -0.30
C SER A 137 4.36 9.91 -0.11
N THR A 138 3.88 8.74 -0.53
CA THR A 138 2.50 8.32 -0.29
C THR A 138 2.46 7.44 0.96
N TYR A 139 1.57 7.72 1.89
CA TYR A 139 1.30 6.88 3.06
C TYR A 139 -0.20 6.65 3.12
N TYR A 140 -0.66 5.41 3.03
CA TYR A 140 -2.09 5.16 3.02
C TYR A 140 -2.49 3.79 3.56
N TRP A 141 -3.56 3.80 4.35
CA TRP A 141 -4.08 2.64 5.06
C TRP A 141 -5.60 2.56 4.90
N PRO A 142 -6.21 1.36 5.02
CA PRO A 142 -7.66 1.23 5.02
C PRO A 142 -8.30 2.00 6.15
N VAL A 143 -9.45 2.62 5.88
CA VAL A 143 -10.21 3.33 6.91
C VAL A 143 -10.78 2.35 7.94
N VAL A 144 -11.06 2.85 9.15
CA VAL A 144 -11.83 2.13 10.16
C VAL A 144 -13.23 2.72 10.20
N ARG A 145 -14.26 1.88 10.27
CA ARG A 145 -15.66 2.30 10.40
C ARG A 145 -16.25 1.89 11.73
N ILE A 146 -17.22 2.67 12.21
CA ILE A 146 -18.14 2.27 13.26
C ILE A 146 -19.51 2.05 12.65
N ASP A 147 -20.10 0.91 12.95
CA ASP A 147 -21.42 0.50 12.47
C ASP A 147 -22.27 0.05 13.66
N THR A 148 -23.15 0.94 14.13
CA THR A 148 -24.02 0.68 15.28
C THR A 148 -25.37 0.07 14.89
N GLY A 149 -25.69 -0.05 13.60
CA GLY A 149 -26.99 -0.48 13.09
C GLY A 149 -28.13 0.55 13.22
N ASP A 150 -27.91 1.66 13.93
CA ASP A 150 -28.89 2.74 14.15
C ASP A 150 -28.61 3.99 13.28
N ASN A 151 -27.53 3.98 12.50
CA ASN A 151 -27.05 5.16 11.80
C ASN A 151 -27.72 5.30 10.42
N ASN A 152 -28.41 6.43 10.22
CA ASN A 152 -28.42 7.07 8.90
C ASN A 152 -26.96 7.26 8.49
N GLU A 153 -26.54 6.84 7.29
CA GLU A 153 -25.21 7.15 6.73
C GLU A 153 -24.77 8.55 7.15
N THR A 154 -23.86 8.67 8.12
CA THR A 154 -23.29 9.97 8.44
C THR A 154 -22.36 10.27 7.28
N ALA A 155 -22.49 11.44 6.67
CA ALA A 155 -21.76 11.76 5.44
C ALA A 155 -20.26 11.58 5.66
N ALA A 156 -19.66 10.62 4.94
CA ALA A 156 -18.21 10.53 4.85
C ALA A 156 -17.65 11.88 4.35
N PRO A 157 -16.44 12.27 4.79
CA PRO A 157 -15.80 13.47 4.26
C PRO A 157 -15.79 13.44 2.73
N GLN A 158 -16.06 14.57 2.07
CA GLN A 158 -15.98 14.62 0.62
C GLN A 158 -14.53 14.34 0.18
N GLY A 159 -14.37 13.28 -0.62
CA GLY A 159 -13.11 12.95 -1.26
C GLY A 159 -12.64 14.07 -2.21
N GLN A 160 -11.32 14.21 -2.39
CA GLN A 160 -10.76 15.09 -3.43
C GLN A 160 -11.35 14.81 -4.82
N ASN A 161 -11.37 15.84 -5.68
CA ASN A 161 -11.80 15.71 -7.07
C ASN A 161 -10.75 14.97 -7.92
N LEU A 162 -10.82 13.64 -7.91
CA LEU A 162 -9.89 12.75 -8.60
C LEU A 162 -9.82 12.98 -10.12
N ALA A 163 -10.82 13.62 -10.74
CA ALA A 163 -10.87 13.77 -12.20
C ALA A 163 -9.72 14.64 -12.75
N ALA A 164 -9.34 15.70 -12.03
CA ALA A 164 -8.24 16.57 -12.43
C ALA A 164 -6.89 15.84 -12.30
N ASP A 165 -6.69 15.12 -11.19
CA ASP A 165 -5.46 14.38 -10.93
C ASP A 165 -5.27 13.24 -11.93
N ARG A 166 -6.34 12.51 -12.25
CA ARG A 166 -6.32 11.47 -13.30
C ARG A 166 -6.00 12.05 -14.67
N ALA A 167 -6.53 13.23 -15.01
CA ALA A 167 -6.22 13.89 -16.27
C ALA A 167 -4.76 14.39 -16.34
N ALA A 168 -4.17 14.80 -15.21
CA ALA A 168 -2.75 15.15 -15.13
C ALA A 168 -1.87 13.89 -15.27
N ALA A 169 -2.18 12.84 -14.52
CA ALA A 169 -1.45 11.59 -14.55
C ALA A 169 -1.49 10.91 -15.93
N ALA A 170 -2.62 10.91 -16.63
CA ALA A 170 -2.72 10.41 -17.99
C ALA A 170 -1.90 11.22 -19.01
N LYS A 171 -1.70 12.52 -18.76
CA LYS A 171 -0.82 13.35 -19.60
C LYS A 171 0.65 13.05 -19.32
N ASP A 172 1.02 12.90 -18.04
CA ASP A 172 2.37 12.55 -17.61
C ASP A 172 2.76 11.17 -18.18
N ALA A 173 1.91 10.14 -18.02
CA ALA A 173 2.14 8.79 -18.56
C ALA A 173 2.31 8.72 -20.09
N ALA A 174 1.84 9.73 -20.83
CA ALA A 174 1.98 9.80 -22.28
C ALA A 174 3.29 10.47 -22.73
N GLN A 175 4.04 11.12 -21.84
CA GLN A 175 5.31 11.76 -22.17
C GLN A 175 6.47 10.75 -22.07
N PRO A 176 7.52 10.88 -22.92
CA PRO A 176 8.77 10.18 -22.68
C PRO A 176 9.44 10.70 -21.41
N HIS A 177 10.07 9.81 -20.63
CA HIS A 177 10.78 10.17 -19.41
C HIS A 177 12.18 9.55 -19.33
N ILE A 178 13.00 10.08 -18.44
CA ILE A 178 14.42 9.79 -18.26
C ILE A 178 14.59 8.96 -16.99
N ASP A 179 14.98 7.70 -17.18
CA ASP A 179 15.34 6.82 -16.08
C ASP A 179 16.83 6.88 -15.81
N CYS A 180 17.19 7.19 -14.57
CA CYS A 180 18.57 7.19 -14.11
C CYS A 180 18.74 6.25 -12.91
N PRO A 181 19.92 5.62 -12.74
CA PRO A 181 20.24 4.88 -11.54
C PRO A 181 20.20 5.78 -10.31
N ASP A 182 19.65 5.27 -9.21
CA ASP A 182 19.64 5.96 -7.93
C ASP A 182 21.07 6.03 -7.36
N VAL A 183 21.52 7.24 -7.02
CA VAL A 183 22.88 7.46 -6.52
C VAL A 183 22.92 7.29 -5.00
N ALA A 184 21.95 7.83 -4.28
CA ALA A 184 21.92 7.82 -2.81
C ALA A 184 22.01 6.39 -2.22
N SER A 185 21.31 5.41 -2.80
CA SER A 185 21.33 4.01 -2.33
C SER A 185 22.58 3.22 -2.73
N ALA A 186 23.35 3.75 -3.69
CA ALA A 186 24.63 3.20 -4.13
C ALA A 186 25.82 3.77 -3.35
N LEU A 187 25.67 4.96 -2.76
CA LEU A 187 26.71 5.57 -1.93
C LEU A 187 26.91 4.78 -0.62
N PRO A 188 28.17 4.70 -0.13
CA PRO A 188 28.43 4.26 1.24
C PRO A 188 27.91 5.32 2.23
N GLU A 189 28.07 5.04 3.52
CA GLU A 189 27.74 6.01 4.57
C GLU A 189 28.47 7.34 4.35
N VAL A 190 27.69 8.41 4.19
CA VAL A 190 28.16 9.78 4.00
C VAL A 190 28.63 10.35 5.35
N PRO A 191 29.89 10.80 5.47
CA PRO A 191 30.36 11.48 6.68
C PRO A 191 29.51 12.72 7.01
N ASP A 192 29.24 12.95 8.30
CA ASP A 192 28.43 14.10 8.76
C ASP A 192 28.93 15.44 8.21
N ALA A 193 30.25 15.61 8.08
CA ALA A 193 30.86 16.83 7.56
C ALA A 193 30.68 17.03 6.03
N ALA A 194 30.51 15.93 5.28
CA ALA A 194 30.30 15.93 3.84
C ALA A 194 28.82 16.08 3.43
N LEU A 195 27.92 15.89 4.39
CA LEU A 195 26.50 15.64 4.13
C LEU A 195 25.82 16.78 3.35
N ASP A 196 26.08 18.04 3.71
CA ASP A 196 25.45 19.19 3.07
C ASP A 196 25.87 19.35 1.61
N GLN A 197 27.16 19.17 1.32
CA GLN A 197 27.69 19.27 -0.05
C GLN A 197 27.27 18.07 -0.90
N VAL A 198 27.26 16.86 -0.33
CA VAL A 198 26.73 15.67 -1.02
C VAL A 198 25.24 15.85 -1.34
N ASN A 199 24.43 16.30 -0.39
CA ASN A 199 23.01 16.56 -0.60
C ASN A 199 22.77 17.63 -1.68
N THR A 200 23.58 18.69 -1.71
CA THR A 200 23.52 19.72 -2.75
C THR A 200 23.72 19.13 -4.15
N GLU A 201 24.67 18.21 -4.31
CA GLU A 201 24.91 17.56 -5.61
C GLU A 201 23.84 16.53 -5.97
N LEU A 202 23.24 15.85 -4.98
CA LEU A 202 22.13 14.94 -5.23
C LEU A 202 20.84 15.69 -5.63
N ASP A 203 20.54 16.81 -5.00
CA ASP A 203 19.45 17.70 -5.42
C ASP A 203 19.70 18.25 -6.83
N ALA A 204 20.94 18.59 -7.16
CA ALA A 204 21.31 18.99 -8.51
C ALA A 204 21.12 17.86 -9.53
N MET A 205 21.36 16.60 -9.16
CA MET A 205 21.08 15.46 -10.03
C MET A 205 19.58 15.23 -10.24
N ASP A 206 18.75 15.35 -9.21
CA ASP A 206 17.29 15.26 -9.34
C ASP A 206 16.78 16.35 -10.30
N ALA A 207 17.26 17.59 -10.15
CA ALA A 207 16.93 18.69 -11.07
C ALA A 207 17.44 18.48 -12.51
N GLN A 208 18.54 17.75 -12.70
CA GLN A 208 19.04 17.38 -14.03
C GLN A 208 18.10 16.39 -14.73
N VAL A 209 17.50 15.46 -13.99
CA VAL A 209 16.50 14.51 -14.51
C VAL A 209 15.23 15.25 -14.89
N ASP A 210 14.70 16.07 -13.99
CA ASP A 210 13.49 16.87 -14.25
C ASP A 210 13.65 17.77 -15.50
N GLN A 211 14.85 18.37 -15.69
CA GLN A 211 15.14 19.15 -16.89
C GLN A 211 15.20 18.26 -18.14
N ALA A 212 15.82 17.09 -18.06
CA ALA A 212 15.93 16.17 -19.17
C ALA A 212 14.55 15.64 -19.61
N ASP A 213 13.66 15.34 -18.67
CA ASP A 213 12.24 15.00 -18.92
C ASP A 213 11.54 16.10 -19.70
N GLN A 214 11.68 17.35 -19.27
CA GLN A 214 11.11 18.49 -19.98
C GLN A 214 11.67 18.64 -21.40
N GLN A 215 12.95 18.35 -21.61
CA GLN A 215 13.58 18.42 -22.92
C GLN A 215 13.02 17.36 -23.88
N VAL A 216 12.89 16.11 -23.44
CA VAL A 216 12.34 15.03 -24.27
C VAL A 216 10.84 15.21 -24.53
N ALA A 217 10.07 15.67 -23.53
CA ALA A 217 8.66 16.02 -23.69
C ALA A 217 8.43 17.15 -24.71
N GLN A 218 9.41 18.06 -24.85
CA GLN A 218 9.40 19.13 -25.86
C GLN A 218 9.91 18.66 -27.25
N GLY A 219 10.17 17.37 -27.44
CA GLY A 219 10.58 16.78 -28.71
C GLY A 219 12.08 16.89 -29.01
N GLN A 220 12.93 17.20 -28.03
CA GLN A 220 14.38 17.15 -28.23
C GLN A 220 14.85 15.70 -28.38
N GLY A 221 15.79 15.46 -29.30
CA GLY A 221 16.24 14.12 -29.65
C GLY A 221 16.89 13.38 -28.46
N PRO A 222 16.43 12.15 -28.12
CA PRO A 222 16.92 11.40 -26.96
C PRO A 222 18.45 11.27 -26.85
N PRO A 223 19.23 10.99 -27.92
CA PRO A 223 20.67 10.81 -27.78
C PRO A 223 21.39 12.05 -27.23
N ALA A 224 21.00 13.25 -27.69
CA ALA A 224 21.62 14.49 -27.25
C ALA A 224 21.28 14.81 -25.78
N VAL A 225 20.03 14.55 -25.36
CA VAL A 225 19.59 14.75 -23.98
C VAL A 225 20.29 13.74 -23.04
N LEU A 226 20.40 12.48 -23.46
CA LEU A 226 21.08 11.43 -22.71
C LEU A 226 22.59 11.69 -22.54
N ASP A 227 23.27 12.19 -23.57
CA ASP A 227 24.68 12.60 -23.48
C ASP A 227 24.86 13.80 -22.54
N GLN A 228 23.94 14.78 -22.60
CA GLN A 228 23.94 15.95 -21.71
C GLN A 228 23.77 15.55 -20.25
N VAL A 229 22.76 14.73 -19.92
CA VAL A 229 22.50 14.31 -18.53
C VAL A 229 23.64 13.43 -18.01
N LYS A 230 24.19 12.53 -18.84
CA LYS A 230 25.35 11.71 -18.49
C LYS A 230 26.56 12.55 -18.09
N GLY A 231 26.89 13.58 -18.87
CA GLY A 231 28.01 14.48 -18.58
C GLY A 231 27.81 15.25 -17.27
N ARG A 232 26.60 15.78 -17.03
CA ARG A 232 26.29 16.52 -15.79
C ARG A 232 26.30 15.62 -14.56
N ARG A 233 25.73 14.41 -14.66
CA ARG A 233 25.76 13.41 -13.59
C ARG A 233 27.19 12.99 -13.26
N SER A 234 28.03 12.78 -14.27
CA SER A 234 29.45 12.47 -14.07
C SER A 234 30.18 13.59 -13.31
N ALA A 235 29.90 14.86 -13.62
CA ALA A 235 30.47 15.98 -12.89
C ALA A 235 30.01 16.03 -11.42
N SER A 236 28.71 15.85 -11.16
CA SER A 236 28.19 15.81 -9.79
C SER A 236 28.70 14.60 -9.00
N LEU A 237 28.81 13.41 -9.62
CA LEU A 237 29.42 12.22 -8.99
C LEU A 237 30.91 12.42 -8.68
N GLY A 238 31.64 13.16 -9.53
CA GLY A 238 33.02 13.56 -9.28
C GLY A 238 33.13 14.41 -8.01
N LYS A 239 32.31 15.46 -7.89
CA LYS A 239 32.28 16.31 -6.70
C LYS A 239 31.87 15.55 -5.43
N ILE A 240 30.88 14.66 -5.52
CA ILE A 240 30.52 13.78 -4.40
C ILE A 240 31.72 12.91 -4.00
N SER A 241 32.44 12.35 -4.98
CA SER A 241 33.60 11.50 -4.71
C SER A 241 34.75 12.28 -4.06
N ASP A 242 35.00 13.51 -4.51
CA ASP A 242 36.02 14.40 -3.94
C ASP A 242 35.67 14.82 -2.51
N GLU A 243 34.42 15.19 -2.27
CA GLU A 243 33.91 15.57 -0.94
C GLU A 243 33.99 14.39 0.04
N MET A 244 33.53 13.22 -0.39
CA MET A 244 33.63 11.98 0.39
C MET A 244 35.09 11.66 0.72
N ALA A 245 36.00 11.79 -0.26
CA ALA A 245 37.43 11.53 -0.08
C ALA A 245 38.08 12.54 0.88
N ALA A 246 37.71 13.82 0.82
CA ALA A 246 38.17 14.85 1.75
C ALA A 246 37.83 14.52 3.22
N HIS A 247 36.76 13.75 3.41
CA HIS A 247 36.28 13.28 4.71
C HIS A 247 36.56 11.79 4.99
N GLY A 248 37.49 11.17 4.24
CA GLY A 248 38.01 9.83 4.51
C GLY A 248 37.10 8.67 4.07
N ALA A 249 36.06 8.93 3.28
CA ALA A 249 35.17 7.93 2.69
C ALA A 249 35.52 7.67 1.20
N LYS A 250 35.19 6.48 0.68
CA LYS A 250 35.44 6.10 -0.72
C LYS A 250 34.14 5.66 -1.40
N THR A 251 33.79 6.29 -2.52
CA THR A 251 32.52 6.08 -3.25
C THR A 251 32.47 4.81 -4.11
N GLY A 252 33.59 4.14 -4.36
CA GLY A 252 33.65 2.99 -5.27
C GLY A 252 33.60 3.42 -6.75
N ASP A 253 33.34 2.46 -7.65
CA ASP A 253 33.13 2.77 -9.08
C ASP A 253 31.72 3.31 -9.30
N THR A 254 31.62 4.59 -9.67
CA THR A 254 30.35 5.29 -9.93
C THR A 254 30.02 5.38 -11.42
N THR A 255 30.81 4.77 -12.30
CA THR A 255 30.65 4.88 -13.76
C THR A 255 29.26 4.42 -14.21
N ALA A 256 28.77 3.31 -13.66
CA ALA A 256 27.45 2.76 -13.96
C ALA A 256 26.29 3.69 -13.53
N LEU A 257 26.52 4.59 -12.56
CA LEU A 257 25.51 5.54 -12.08
C LEU A 257 25.35 6.76 -12.99
N THR A 258 26.25 6.96 -13.95
CA THR A 258 26.22 8.13 -14.86
C THR A 258 25.21 7.99 -15.98
N THR A 259 24.92 6.76 -16.42
CA THR A 259 24.10 6.50 -17.61
C THR A 259 22.63 6.50 -17.28
N CYS A 260 21.82 7.20 -18.08
CA CYS A 260 20.36 7.17 -18.03
C CYS A 260 19.81 6.58 -19.33
N ALA A 261 18.54 6.21 -19.36
CA ALA A 261 17.82 5.77 -20.54
C ALA A 261 16.51 6.55 -20.69
N VAL A 262 15.97 6.60 -21.92
CA VAL A 262 14.60 7.07 -22.14
C VAL A 262 13.66 5.89 -22.04
N GLN A 263 12.59 6.05 -21.29
CA GLN A 263 11.43 5.18 -21.32
C GLN A 263 10.33 5.87 -22.14
N ASP A 264 9.91 5.21 -23.22
CA ASP A 264 8.82 5.65 -24.08
C ASP A 264 8.10 4.42 -24.67
N GLN A 265 7.17 4.63 -25.61
CA GLN A 265 6.42 3.55 -26.24
C GLN A 265 7.27 2.64 -27.16
N GLN A 266 8.51 3.00 -27.46
CA GLN A 266 9.43 2.29 -28.36
C GLN A 266 10.73 1.80 -27.68
N GLY A 267 11.13 2.37 -26.54
CA GLY A 267 12.32 2.05 -25.77
C GLY A 267 11.99 1.54 -24.36
N ALA A 268 12.60 0.41 -23.99
CA ALA A 268 12.63 -0.01 -22.59
C ALA A 268 13.66 0.85 -21.86
N GLY A 269 13.21 1.64 -20.88
CA GLY A 269 14.08 2.42 -19.99
C GLY A 269 15.01 1.53 -19.15
N LEU A 270 15.47 2.03 -18.01
CA LEU A 270 16.23 1.19 -17.08
C LEU A 270 15.28 0.29 -16.31
N ASP A 271 15.53 -1.02 -16.30
CA ASP A 271 14.76 -1.96 -15.48
C ASP A 271 15.15 -1.83 -13.99
N ASN A 272 14.48 -0.90 -13.33
CA ASN A 272 14.45 -0.74 -11.87
C ASN A 272 13.13 -1.28 -11.27
N GLY A 273 12.26 -1.90 -12.09
CA GLY A 273 10.93 -2.31 -11.67
C GLY A 273 9.84 -1.23 -11.65
N GLY A 274 10.14 0.01 -12.06
CA GLY A 274 9.17 1.11 -12.11
C GLY A 274 7.99 0.89 -13.06
N ALA A 275 8.18 0.06 -14.10
CA ALA A 275 7.10 -0.33 -15.01
C ALA A 275 5.99 -1.15 -14.32
N ASN A 276 6.27 -1.79 -13.17
CA ASN A 276 5.25 -2.51 -12.39
C ASN A 276 4.17 -1.58 -11.82
N SER A 277 4.36 -0.26 -11.95
CA SER A 277 3.54 0.75 -11.31
C SER A 277 3.07 1.82 -12.28
N ASP A 278 3.25 1.57 -13.58
CA ASP A 278 2.76 2.40 -14.66
C ASP A 278 1.31 1.99 -14.99
N PRO A 279 0.34 2.94 -15.01
CA PRO A 279 -1.03 2.68 -15.45
C PRO A 279 -1.11 2.03 -16.83
N SER A 280 -0.14 2.26 -17.71
CA SER A 280 -0.11 1.68 -19.06
C SER A 280 0.20 0.18 -19.09
N GLN A 281 0.68 -0.39 -17.97
CA GLN A 281 1.14 -1.78 -17.86
C GLN A 281 0.32 -2.64 -16.87
N GLY A 282 -0.61 -2.03 -16.13
CA GLY A 282 -1.25 -2.62 -14.94
C GLY A 282 -2.35 -3.69 -15.14
N GLU A 283 -2.48 -4.32 -16.31
CA GLU A 283 -3.44 -5.43 -16.47
C GLU A 283 -2.94 -6.71 -15.78
N SER A 284 -3.51 -7.06 -14.63
CA SER A 284 -3.21 -8.28 -13.87
C SER A 284 -3.50 -9.56 -14.68
N PRO A 285 -2.80 -10.70 -14.45
CA PRO A 285 -3.12 -11.98 -15.09
C PRO A 285 -4.57 -12.44 -14.87
N ALA A 286 -5.15 -12.15 -13.70
CA ALA A 286 -6.57 -12.41 -13.42
C ALA A 286 -7.52 -11.57 -14.29
N GLN A 287 -7.11 -10.35 -14.67
CA GLN A 287 -7.86 -9.48 -15.59
C GLN A 287 -7.67 -9.93 -17.04
N GLN A 288 -6.47 -10.37 -17.42
CA GLN A 288 -6.22 -10.97 -18.73
C GLN A 288 -7.05 -12.25 -18.93
N GLN A 289 -7.19 -13.07 -17.88
CA GLN A 289 -8.01 -14.29 -17.92
C GLN A 289 -9.52 -13.99 -17.94
N GLN A 290 -10.00 -13.00 -17.16
CA GLN A 290 -11.41 -12.57 -17.24
C GLN A 290 -11.77 -11.89 -18.58
N LYS A 291 -10.84 -11.15 -19.19
CA LYS A 291 -10.99 -10.51 -20.50
C LYS A 291 -10.97 -11.55 -21.63
N GLN A 292 -10.20 -12.63 -21.47
CA GLN A 292 -10.20 -13.80 -22.36
C GLN A 292 -11.51 -14.60 -22.28
N ASP A 293 -12.10 -14.74 -21.09
CA ASP A 293 -13.32 -15.53 -20.90
C ASP A 293 -14.62 -14.77 -21.20
N ASN A 294 -14.69 -13.44 -20.98
CA ASN A 294 -15.95 -12.67 -21.02
C ASN A 294 -15.97 -11.40 -21.90
N GLY A 295 -14.91 -11.09 -22.67
CA GLY A 295 -14.91 -9.99 -23.65
C GLY A 295 -14.90 -8.56 -23.08
N ALA A 296 -15.03 -8.39 -21.76
CA ALA A 296 -14.68 -7.19 -21.00
C ALA A 296 -14.50 -7.62 -19.54
N ALA A 297 -13.51 -7.06 -18.82
CA ALA A 297 -13.44 -7.23 -17.37
C ALA A 297 -14.78 -6.75 -16.76
N ALA A 298 -15.35 -7.51 -15.83
CA ALA A 298 -16.52 -7.05 -15.10
C ALA A 298 -16.19 -5.67 -14.51
N ALA A 299 -17.05 -4.67 -14.75
CA ALA A 299 -16.84 -3.35 -14.19
C ALA A 299 -16.78 -3.47 -12.66
N LEU A 300 -15.67 -3.05 -12.06
CA LEU A 300 -15.55 -2.97 -10.61
C LEU A 300 -16.69 -2.09 -10.08
N PRO A 301 -17.15 -2.31 -8.83
CA PRO A 301 -18.27 -1.56 -8.30
C PRO A 301 -18.01 -0.06 -8.43
N GLY A 302 -19.02 0.68 -8.90
CA GLY A 302 -18.95 2.13 -8.98
C GLY A 302 -18.78 2.73 -7.59
N VAL A 303 -18.17 3.91 -7.52
CA VAL A 303 -18.12 4.69 -6.29
C VAL A 303 -19.31 5.63 -6.20
N ASN A 304 -19.79 5.89 -4.98
CA ASN A 304 -20.74 6.97 -4.74
C ASN A 304 -20.06 8.35 -4.88
N GLY A 305 -20.82 9.44 -4.76
CA GLY A 305 -20.27 10.81 -4.83
C GLY A 305 -19.27 11.18 -3.71
N ARG A 306 -18.95 10.25 -2.82
CA ARG A 306 -17.99 10.35 -1.71
C ARG A 306 -16.76 9.44 -1.92
N ASN A 307 -16.59 8.89 -3.13
CA ASN A 307 -15.55 7.89 -3.48
C ASN A 307 -15.66 6.56 -2.71
N GLU A 308 -16.81 6.23 -2.12
CA GLU A 308 -16.98 4.98 -1.37
C GLU A 308 -17.50 3.85 -2.26
N VAL A 309 -16.99 2.64 -2.02
CA VAL A 309 -17.40 1.40 -2.68
C VAL A 309 -18.50 0.72 -1.87
N ALA A 310 -19.49 0.14 -2.54
CA ALA A 310 -20.55 -0.61 -1.86
C ALA A 310 -20.00 -1.79 -1.04
N GLY A 311 -20.62 -2.10 0.10
CA GLY A 311 -20.25 -3.21 0.99
C GLY A 311 -19.33 -2.84 2.15
N ASN A 312 -18.86 -1.58 2.22
CA ASN A 312 -18.14 -1.02 3.36
C ASN A 312 -18.99 0.08 4.02
N ASP A 313 -19.93 -0.33 4.87
CA ASP A 313 -20.90 0.57 5.52
C ASP A 313 -20.44 1.02 6.92
N GLY A 314 -21.03 2.12 7.39
CA GLY A 314 -20.74 2.73 8.69
C GLY A 314 -19.91 4.01 8.59
N ASP A 315 -19.73 4.66 9.73
CA ASP A 315 -19.09 5.97 9.80
C ASP A 315 -17.58 5.84 9.84
N ILE A 316 -16.89 6.52 8.92
CA ILE A 316 -15.43 6.58 8.89
C ILE A 316 -14.90 7.24 10.17
N GLN A 317 -14.03 6.52 10.87
CA GLN A 317 -13.33 6.99 12.05
C GLN A 317 -12.02 7.63 11.64
N ARG A 318 -11.89 8.92 11.99
CA ARG A 318 -10.66 9.68 11.76
C ARG A 318 -9.62 9.34 12.81
N VAL A 319 -8.37 9.21 12.38
CA VAL A 319 -7.25 9.12 13.31
C VAL A 319 -7.13 10.40 14.14
N VAL A 320 -6.94 10.25 15.44
CA VAL A 320 -6.64 11.37 16.34
C VAL A 320 -5.14 11.64 16.44
N SER A 321 -4.32 10.65 16.06
CA SER A 321 -2.88 10.76 15.92
C SER A 321 -2.42 9.84 14.79
N ALA A 322 -1.58 10.38 13.89
CA ALA A 322 -0.84 9.61 12.89
C ALA A 322 0.64 9.95 13.04
N LYS A 323 1.45 8.95 13.39
CA LYS A 323 2.90 9.11 13.57
C LYS A 323 3.63 8.29 12.52
N LEU A 324 4.34 8.99 11.64
CA LEU A 324 5.20 8.39 10.62
C LEU A 324 6.65 8.48 11.10
N SER A 325 7.27 7.34 11.37
CA SER A 325 8.63 7.29 11.90
C SER A 325 9.51 6.32 11.16
N PHE A 326 10.76 6.71 10.93
CA PHE A 326 11.80 5.89 10.33
C PHE A 326 12.83 5.51 11.38
N GLY A 327 13.20 4.23 11.42
CA GLY A 327 14.24 3.69 12.30
C GLY A 327 15.07 2.63 11.60
N SER A 328 15.94 1.95 12.34
CA SER A 328 16.84 0.94 11.78
C SER A 328 16.21 -0.43 11.55
N GLY A 329 15.03 -0.71 12.12
CA GLY A 329 14.44 -2.05 12.15
C GLY A 329 15.29 -3.09 12.89
N GLY A 330 16.26 -2.66 13.69
CA GLY A 330 17.24 -3.52 14.36
C GLY A 330 18.57 -3.69 13.61
N ALA A 331 18.69 -3.14 12.41
CA ALA A 331 19.96 -3.11 11.69
C ALA A 331 20.97 -2.19 12.40
N ARG A 332 22.26 -2.54 12.35
CA ARG A 332 23.34 -1.69 12.91
C ARG A 332 23.49 -0.37 12.16
N LYS A 333 23.22 -0.38 10.86
CA LYS A 333 23.21 0.77 9.96
C LYS A 333 22.19 0.51 8.86
N VAL A 334 21.67 1.58 8.28
CA VAL A 334 20.80 1.55 7.10
C VAL A 334 21.43 2.35 5.95
N VAL A 335 21.07 2.02 4.72
CA VAL A 335 21.38 2.78 3.50
C VAL A 335 20.14 3.50 2.99
N ALA A 336 20.28 4.48 2.11
CA ALA A 336 19.14 5.22 1.55
C ALA A 336 18.15 4.29 0.84
N MET A 337 16.85 4.53 1.04
CA MET A 337 15.85 3.98 0.14
C MET A 337 15.95 4.70 -1.20
N PRO A 338 15.98 3.99 -2.35
CA PRO A 338 15.85 4.66 -3.63
C PRO A 338 14.50 5.39 -3.70
N ARG A 339 14.48 6.52 -4.41
CA ARG A 339 13.23 7.20 -4.73
C ARG A 339 12.33 6.25 -5.54
N PHE A 340 11.05 6.32 -5.27
CA PHE A 340 9.96 5.46 -5.79
C PHE A 340 9.95 4.02 -5.30
N LEU A 341 10.73 3.67 -4.27
CA LEU A 341 10.59 2.37 -3.60
C LEU A 341 9.16 2.18 -3.08
N ARG A 342 8.51 1.09 -3.50
CA ARG A 342 7.15 0.72 -3.09
C ARG A 342 7.19 -0.35 -2.03
N VAL A 343 6.33 -0.25 -1.03
CA VAL A 343 6.37 -1.17 0.08
C VAL A 343 4.96 -1.47 0.54
N LEU A 344 4.62 -2.75 0.56
CA LEU A 344 3.36 -3.25 1.10
C LEU A 344 3.59 -3.84 2.50
N TYR A 345 2.76 -3.43 3.45
CA TYR A 345 2.64 -4.05 4.77
C TYR A 345 1.31 -4.81 4.87
N GLY A 346 1.32 -5.99 5.50
CA GLY A 346 0.10 -6.79 5.64
C GLY A 346 -0.35 -7.43 4.33
N ASP A 347 -1.59 -7.91 4.29
CA ASP A 347 -2.20 -8.51 3.11
C ASP A 347 -3.70 -8.21 3.04
N ALA A 348 -4.11 -7.41 2.06
CA ALA A 348 -5.51 -7.04 1.85
C ALA A 348 -6.41 -8.24 1.48
N LYS A 349 -5.83 -9.39 1.10
CA LYS A 349 -6.55 -10.59 0.65
C LYS A 349 -6.06 -11.84 1.39
N GLU A 350 -5.90 -11.73 2.71
CA GLU A 350 -5.39 -12.83 3.56
C GLU A 350 -6.19 -14.13 3.39
N GLY A 351 -7.52 -14.05 3.28
CA GLY A 351 -8.36 -15.21 3.07
C GLY A 351 -8.01 -15.98 1.79
N ALA A 352 -7.61 -15.28 0.73
CA ALA A 352 -7.20 -15.87 -0.55
C ALA A 352 -5.71 -16.25 -0.60
N ASN A 353 -4.83 -15.39 -0.06
CA ASN A 353 -3.37 -15.53 -0.16
C ASN A 353 -2.77 -16.39 0.96
N GLY A 354 -3.52 -16.59 2.05
CA GLY A 354 -3.05 -17.19 3.29
C GLY A 354 -2.25 -16.23 4.18
N PRO A 355 -1.85 -16.68 5.38
CA PRO A 355 -1.39 -15.79 6.46
C PRO A 355 0.06 -15.31 6.32
N ALA A 356 0.78 -15.69 5.27
CA ALA A 356 2.23 -15.46 5.16
C ALA A 356 2.61 -13.96 5.19
N ASN A 357 1.77 -13.13 4.56
CA ASN A 357 1.96 -11.68 4.45
C ASN A 357 1.15 -10.90 5.47
N ALA A 358 0.13 -11.50 6.08
CA ALA A 358 -0.64 -10.90 7.15
C ALA A 358 0.24 -10.65 8.38
N ARG A 359 -0.10 -9.61 9.14
CA ARG A 359 0.66 -9.17 10.31
C ARG A 359 -0.29 -8.79 11.44
N ALA A 360 0.15 -9.09 12.66
CA ALA A 360 -0.49 -8.54 13.84
C ALA A 360 -0.15 -7.06 13.93
N SER A 361 -1.17 -6.21 13.82
CA SER A 361 -1.03 -4.76 13.66
C SER A 361 -1.79 -3.98 14.72
N TRP A 362 -2.69 -4.63 15.44
CA TRP A 362 -3.62 -3.96 16.34
C TRP A 362 -3.17 -4.05 17.79
N THR A 363 -3.41 -2.97 18.54
CA THR A 363 -3.16 -2.87 19.98
C THR A 363 -3.97 -1.74 20.60
N CYS A 364 -3.65 -1.38 21.83
CA CYS A 364 -4.18 -0.22 22.52
C CYS A 364 -3.03 0.65 23.02
N THR A 365 -3.25 1.96 23.11
CA THR A 365 -2.27 2.88 23.70
C THR A 365 -1.90 2.43 25.12
N GLY A 366 -0.61 2.33 25.42
CA GLY A 366 -0.06 1.78 26.68
C GLY A 366 0.06 0.25 26.72
N PHE A 367 -0.30 -0.44 25.64
CA PHE A 367 -0.19 -1.90 25.47
C PHE A 367 0.65 -2.28 24.24
N GLU A 368 1.53 -1.39 23.78
CA GLU A 368 2.37 -1.58 22.57
C GLU A 368 3.35 -2.76 22.70
N ASP A 369 3.48 -3.34 23.90
CA ASP A 369 4.17 -4.62 24.15
C ASP A 369 3.38 -5.86 23.69
N ARG A 370 2.15 -5.66 23.19
CA ARG A 370 1.19 -6.68 22.73
C ARG A 370 0.58 -6.25 21.40
N LEU A 371 0.96 -6.89 20.30
CA LEU A 371 0.21 -6.80 19.04
C LEU A 371 -0.68 -8.01 18.87
N THR A 372 -1.81 -7.79 18.21
CA THR A 372 -2.74 -8.83 17.82
C THR A 372 -3.21 -8.66 16.37
N ASP A 373 -3.64 -9.77 15.81
CA ASP A 373 -4.33 -9.93 14.54
C ASP A 373 -5.86 -9.88 14.68
N HIS A 374 -6.35 -9.44 15.85
CA HIS A 374 -7.76 -9.24 16.17
C HIS A 374 -8.03 -7.77 16.49
N TYR A 375 -9.28 -7.35 16.44
CA TYR A 375 -9.73 -6.07 16.95
C TYR A 375 -9.60 -6.03 18.49
N PRO A 376 -8.83 -5.09 19.06
CA PRO A 376 -8.64 -5.02 20.50
C PRO A 376 -9.79 -4.32 21.20
N ILE A 377 -10.28 -4.92 22.28
CA ILE A 377 -11.04 -4.27 23.33
C ILE A 377 -10.02 -3.69 24.31
N CYS A 378 -9.95 -2.37 24.35
CA CYS A 378 -9.00 -1.61 25.13
C CYS A 378 -9.51 -1.33 26.55
N PRO A 379 -8.64 -1.34 27.57
CA PRO A 379 -9.00 -0.91 28.91
C PRO A 379 -9.43 0.55 28.94
N GLN A 380 -10.21 0.92 29.95
CA GLN A 380 -10.61 2.31 30.19
C GLN A 380 -9.39 3.24 30.25
N GLY A 381 -9.42 4.33 29.49
CA GLY A 381 -8.31 5.28 29.38
C GLY A 381 -7.26 4.93 28.32
N SER A 382 -7.40 3.80 27.62
CA SER A 382 -6.62 3.45 26.43
C SER A 382 -7.46 3.58 25.16
N ASP A 383 -6.84 4.06 24.08
CA ASP A 383 -7.44 4.19 22.76
C ASP A 383 -7.00 3.02 21.85
N VAL A 384 -7.80 2.71 20.83
CA VAL A 384 -7.46 1.70 19.81
C VAL A 384 -6.29 2.22 18.98
N GLU A 385 -5.29 1.37 18.77
CA GLU A 385 -4.07 1.73 18.05
C GLU A 385 -3.73 0.68 16.98
N ARG A 386 -3.31 1.14 15.80
CA ARG A 386 -2.67 0.32 14.76
C ARG A 386 -1.20 0.69 14.66
N ILE A 387 -0.32 -0.31 14.57
CA ILE A 387 1.11 -0.12 14.35
C ILE A 387 1.58 -0.98 13.17
N HIS A 388 1.91 -0.32 12.06
CA HIS A 388 2.42 -0.96 10.85
C HIS A 388 3.92 -0.71 10.74
N ALA A 389 4.75 -1.71 11.04
CA ALA A 389 6.19 -1.64 10.83
C ALA A 389 6.56 -2.35 9.55
N PHE A 390 6.93 -1.59 8.53
CA PHE A 390 7.16 -2.07 7.17
C PHE A 390 8.38 -3.01 7.09
N PRO A 391 8.45 -3.87 6.06
CA PRO A 391 9.70 -4.55 5.72
C PRO A 391 10.78 -3.50 5.39
N ASN A 392 12.04 -3.84 5.65
CA ASN A 392 13.14 -2.89 5.48
C ASN A 392 14.45 -3.52 5.00
N CYS A 393 14.39 -4.76 4.51
CA CYS A 393 15.49 -5.38 3.79
C CYS A 393 15.18 -5.31 2.31
N TRP A 394 15.85 -4.40 1.59
CA TRP A 394 15.69 -4.15 0.17
C TRP A 394 16.76 -4.89 -0.65
N ASP A 395 16.43 -5.42 -1.82
CA ASP A 395 17.31 -6.26 -2.65
C ASP A 395 18.51 -5.51 -3.26
N GLY A 396 18.55 -4.19 -3.11
CA GLY A 396 19.63 -3.36 -3.61
C GLY A 396 19.51 -2.96 -5.08
N LYS A 397 18.41 -3.32 -5.76
CA LYS A 397 18.20 -3.11 -7.19
C LYS A 397 16.82 -2.53 -7.52
N ASP A 398 15.74 -3.18 -7.11
CA ASP A 398 14.41 -2.94 -7.68
C ASP A 398 13.57 -2.02 -6.76
N ILE A 399 13.04 -0.93 -7.31
CA ILE A 399 12.11 -0.04 -6.59
C ILE A 399 10.71 -0.65 -6.47
N ASP A 400 10.42 -1.64 -7.30
CA ASP A 400 9.23 -2.48 -7.19
C ASP A 400 9.46 -3.81 -7.90
N SER A 401 8.85 -4.89 -7.44
CA SER A 401 8.92 -6.20 -8.11
C SER A 401 7.60 -6.52 -8.77
N ALA A 402 7.59 -7.47 -9.72
CA ALA A 402 6.37 -7.86 -10.43
C ALA A 402 5.21 -8.33 -9.52
N ASN A 403 5.51 -8.71 -8.28
CA ASN A 403 4.53 -9.10 -7.26
C ASN A 403 4.45 -8.10 -6.09
N HIS A 404 5.13 -6.95 -6.20
CA HIS A 404 5.20 -5.87 -5.22
C HIS A 404 5.75 -6.24 -3.83
N ARG A 405 6.43 -7.40 -3.71
CA ARG A 405 6.83 -7.96 -2.42
C ARG A 405 8.23 -8.56 -2.34
N THR A 406 8.79 -9.08 -3.43
CA THR A 406 10.10 -9.77 -3.37
C THR A 406 11.31 -8.85 -3.35
N HIS A 407 11.15 -7.61 -3.82
CA HIS A 407 12.23 -6.62 -3.81
C HIS A 407 12.50 -6.04 -2.41
N ILE A 408 11.54 -6.11 -1.50
CA ILE A 408 11.70 -5.67 -0.10
C ILE A 408 11.00 -6.61 0.88
N VAL A 409 11.76 -7.16 1.83
CA VAL A 409 11.30 -8.20 2.75
C VAL A 409 11.55 -7.82 4.20
N PHE A 410 10.87 -8.52 5.11
CA PHE A 410 11.09 -8.36 6.54
C PHE A 410 12.48 -8.89 6.94
N PRO A 411 13.16 -8.23 7.90
CA PRO A 411 14.41 -8.75 8.44
C PRO A 411 14.17 -10.06 9.20
N GLU A 412 15.23 -10.85 9.32
CA GLU A 412 15.26 -12.00 10.20
C GLU A 412 15.22 -11.56 11.68
N ALA A 413 15.07 -12.54 12.58
CA ALA A 413 15.14 -12.28 14.01
C ALA A 413 16.43 -11.53 14.37
N GLY A 414 16.32 -10.42 15.12
CA GLY A 414 17.44 -9.56 15.46
C GLY A 414 17.73 -8.43 14.45
N GLY A 415 16.93 -8.26 13.39
CA GLY A 415 17.05 -7.13 12.46
C GLY A 415 18.05 -7.34 11.31
N THR A 416 18.48 -8.58 11.07
CA THR A 416 19.46 -8.91 10.03
C THR A 416 18.77 -9.11 8.67
N CYS A 417 19.30 -8.49 7.63
CA CYS A 417 18.88 -8.76 6.25
C CYS A 417 19.59 -9.99 5.69
N LYS A 418 18.84 -10.79 4.90
CA LYS A 418 19.39 -11.94 4.18
C LYS A 418 20.51 -11.51 3.23
N ALA A 419 21.40 -12.44 2.90
CA ALA A 419 22.43 -12.19 1.89
C ALA A 419 21.82 -11.68 0.58
N GLY A 420 22.41 -10.63 0.01
CA GLY A 420 21.89 -9.92 -1.17
C GLY A 420 20.99 -8.73 -0.82
N PHE A 421 20.45 -8.65 0.39
CA PHE A 421 19.61 -7.53 0.83
C PHE A 421 20.40 -6.49 1.64
N LYS A 422 20.02 -5.23 1.49
CA LYS A 422 20.51 -4.08 2.24
C LYS A 422 19.42 -3.59 3.21
N ALA A 423 19.81 -3.24 4.43
CA ALA A 423 18.89 -2.63 5.38
C ALA A 423 18.65 -1.17 4.97
N VAL A 424 17.40 -0.79 4.76
CA VAL A 424 16.96 0.59 4.54
C VAL A 424 16.21 1.11 5.77
N PRO A 425 15.98 2.45 5.92
CA PRO A 425 15.13 2.98 6.97
C PRO A 425 13.78 2.24 7.02
N GLN A 426 13.49 1.62 8.16
CA GLN A 426 12.20 1.00 8.40
C GLN A 426 11.16 2.07 8.71
N LEU A 427 10.18 2.22 7.82
CA LEU A 427 8.97 2.98 8.12
C LEU A 427 8.12 2.25 9.17
N LYS A 428 7.66 3.01 10.17
CA LYS A 428 6.65 2.60 11.11
C LYS A 428 5.57 3.67 11.18
N ILE A 429 4.35 3.27 10.84
CA ILE A 429 3.14 4.07 10.95
C ILE A 429 2.41 3.67 12.23
N THR A 430 2.01 4.65 13.03
CA THR A 430 1.22 4.43 14.25
C THR A 430 0.00 5.33 14.23
N LEU A 431 -1.18 4.71 14.28
CA LEU A 431 -2.48 5.34 14.10
C LEU A 431 -3.33 5.12 15.34
N VAL A 432 -3.83 6.20 15.95
CA VAL A 432 -4.68 6.13 17.15
C VAL A 432 -6.09 6.56 16.82
N TYR A 433 -7.08 5.81 17.30
CA TYR A 433 -8.51 6.02 17.06
C TYR A 433 -9.26 6.11 18.38
N LYS A 434 -10.16 7.10 18.49
CA LYS A 434 -11.08 7.23 19.63
C LYS A 434 -12.36 6.45 19.39
N ILE A 435 -12.25 5.12 19.41
CA ILE A 435 -13.40 4.23 19.31
C ILE A 435 -14.01 4.07 20.70
N PRO A 436 -15.30 4.42 20.92
CA PRO A 436 -15.92 4.27 22.23
C PRO A 436 -15.82 2.84 22.77
N HIS A 437 -15.55 2.69 24.06
CA HIS A 437 -15.36 1.36 24.67
C HIS A 437 -16.59 0.45 24.50
N ASP A 438 -17.80 1.00 24.55
CA ASP A 438 -19.01 0.20 24.36
C ASP A 438 -19.16 -0.30 22.91
N VAL A 439 -18.73 0.48 21.91
CA VAL A 439 -18.63 0.06 20.51
C VAL A 439 -17.63 -1.10 20.36
N GLN A 440 -16.47 -1.01 21.02
CA GLN A 440 -15.47 -2.09 21.02
C GLN A 440 -16.05 -3.39 21.60
N VAL A 441 -16.66 -3.32 22.78
CA VAL A 441 -17.25 -4.48 23.47
C VAL A 441 -18.42 -5.09 22.68
N LYS A 442 -19.20 -4.27 21.98
CA LYS A 442 -20.31 -4.74 21.14
C LYS A 442 -19.84 -5.34 19.81
N GLY A 443 -18.57 -5.16 19.44
CA GLY A 443 -18.01 -5.63 18.16
C GLY A 443 -18.45 -4.78 16.97
N GLN A 444 -18.55 -3.47 17.15
CA GLN A 444 -19.20 -2.54 16.22
C GLN A 444 -18.23 -1.64 15.45
N TYR A 445 -16.93 -1.96 15.44
CA TYR A 445 -15.98 -1.28 14.57
C TYR A 445 -15.23 -2.28 13.70
N LYS A 446 -14.89 -1.86 12.48
CA LYS A 446 -14.37 -2.75 11.46
C LYS A 446 -13.42 -2.00 10.54
N VAL A 447 -12.39 -2.68 10.03
CA VAL A 447 -11.55 -2.14 8.96
C VAL A 447 -12.27 -2.31 7.63
N ASP A 448 -12.14 -1.32 6.75
CA ASP A 448 -12.55 -1.43 5.36
C ASP A 448 -11.74 -2.54 4.68
N SER A 449 -12.41 -3.43 3.95
CA SER A 449 -11.78 -4.58 3.31
C SER A 449 -12.48 -4.95 2.01
N PHE A 450 -11.85 -5.83 1.24
CA PHE A 450 -12.55 -6.57 0.20
C PHE A 450 -13.77 -7.30 0.79
N PRO A 451 -14.90 -7.41 0.08
CA PRO A 451 -16.08 -8.12 0.55
C PRO A 451 -15.79 -9.57 0.98
N GLU A 452 -14.89 -10.25 0.27
CA GLU A 452 -14.51 -11.63 0.55
C GLU A 452 -13.82 -11.81 1.91
N GLU A 453 -13.15 -10.76 2.41
CA GLU A 453 -12.46 -10.77 3.69
C GLU A 453 -13.40 -10.54 4.87
N LYS A 454 -14.65 -10.11 4.63
CA LYS A 454 -15.68 -9.92 5.68
C LYS A 454 -15.20 -9.09 6.86
N HIS A 455 -14.42 -8.04 6.59
CA HIS A 455 -13.79 -7.19 7.60
C HIS A 455 -12.91 -7.95 8.60
N ASN A 456 -12.30 -9.06 8.19
CA ASN A 456 -11.32 -9.78 8.99
C ASN A 456 -10.14 -8.84 9.32
N PRO A 457 -9.79 -8.60 10.60
CA PRO A 457 -8.68 -7.71 10.98
C PRO A 457 -7.31 -8.16 10.46
N ARG A 458 -7.16 -9.41 10.00
CA ARG A 458 -5.96 -9.89 9.31
C ARG A 458 -5.79 -9.35 7.89
N SER A 459 -6.87 -8.87 7.28
CA SER A 459 -6.83 -8.16 6.00
C SER A 459 -6.25 -6.74 6.14
N ASP A 460 -5.93 -6.32 7.36
CA ASP A 460 -5.32 -5.03 7.61
C ASP A 460 -3.97 -4.89 6.91
N HIS A 461 -3.76 -3.75 6.27
CA HIS A 461 -2.59 -3.46 5.46
C HIS A 461 -2.28 -1.97 5.44
N ASP A 462 -1.12 -1.63 4.90
CA ASP A 462 -0.68 -0.27 4.67
C ASP A 462 0.28 -0.27 3.47
N ASP A 463 0.30 0.82 2.74
CA ASP A 463 1.01 0.97 1.48
C ASP A 463 1.84 2.26 1.51
N PHE A 464 3.08 2.14 1.06
CA PHE A 464 4.04 3.22 1.06
C PHE A 464 4.76 3.30 -0.28
N ALA A 465 4.84 4.50 -0.87
CA ALA A 465 5.78 4.79 -1.94
C ALA A 465 6.69 5.96 -1.53
N ASN A 466 7.99 5.70 -1.50
CA ASN A 466 8.99 6.71 -1.18
C ASN A 466 9.08 7.74 -2.31
N VAL A 467 8.81 9.01 -2.05
CA VAL A 467 9.06 10.10 -3.01
C VAL A 467 9.89 11.21 -2.37
N MET A 468 10.59 10.89 -1.27
CA MET A 468 11.63 11.75 -0.75
C MET A 468 12.70 11.97 -1.83
N SER A 469 13.14 13.22 -1.98
CA SER A 469 14.38 13.54 -2.69
C SER A 469 15.57 12.81 -2.07
N GLN A 470 16.65 12.69 -2.84
CA GLN A 470 17.86 12.05 -2.36
C GLN A 470 18.44 12.75 -1.12
N SER A 471 18.38 14.08 -1.03
CA SER A 471 18.82 14.83 0.16
C SER A 471 17.95 14.58 1.40
N GLN A 472 16.62 14.54 1.24
CA GLN A 472 15.69 14.20 2.32
C GLN A 472 15.99 12.80 2.87
N MET A 473 16.15 11.81 1.98
CA MET A 473 16.45 10.43 2.39
C MET A 473 17.80 10.31 3.08
N ASN A 474 18.83 11.00 2.58
CA ASN A 474 20.14 11.03 3.24
C ASN A 474 20.09 11.61 4.65
N ARG A 475 19.25 12.63 4.87
CA ARG A 475 19.03 13.18 6.21
C ARG A 475 18.36 12.15 7.14
N VAL A 476 17.41 11.37 6.64
CA VAL A 476 16.80 10.25 7.39
C VAL A 476 17.87 9.22 7.77
N VAL A 477 18.68 8.79 6.81
CA VAL A 477 19.76 7.81 7.01
C VAL A 477 20.80 8.30 8.01
N SER A 478 21.31 9.52 7.84
CA SER A 478 22.29 10.12 8.77
C SER A 478 21.71 10.19 10.18
N CYS A 479 20.46 10.62 10.34
CA CYS A 479 19.82 10.67 11.65
C CYS A 479 19.78 9.30 12.34
N ILE A 480 19.37 8.26 11.60
CA ILE A 480 19.29 6.89 12.11
C ILE A 480 20.68 6.37 12.49
N ASN A 481 21.63 6.43 11.55
CA ASN A 481 22.97 5.85 11.70
C ASN A 481 23.81 6.56 12.77
N THR A 482 23.62 7.86 12.98
CA THR A 482 24.30 8.63 14.03
C THR A 482 23.64 8.55 15.40
N GLY A 483 22.53 7.82 15.52
CA GLY A 483 21.82 7.64 16.79
C GLY A 483 21.02 8.85 17.26
N LYS A 484 20.79 9.84 16.38
CA LYS A 484 20.07 11.08 16.70
C LYS A 484 18.56 10.87 16.63
N ARG A 485 17.80 11.66 17.38
CA ARG A 485 16.35 11.76 17.23
C ARG A 485 16.03 13.04 16.49
N CYS A 486 15.67 12.90 15.22
CA CYS A 486 15.31 14.02 14.38
C CYS A 486 13.81 14.02 14.13
N GLN A 487 13.30 15.21 13.94
CA GLN A 487 11.95 15.49 13.47
C GLN A 487 12.06 16.66 12.51
N ASN A 488 11.00 16.87 11.74
CA ASN A 488 10.82 18.13 11.03
C ASN A 488 9.71 18.93 11.70
#